data_AF-A0A563CNL4-F1
#
_entry.id   AF-A0A563CNL4-F1
#
_cell.length_a   1.000
_cell.length_b   1.000
_cell.length_c   1.000
_cell.angle_alpha   90.00
_cell.angle_beta   90.00
_cell.angle_gamma   90.00
#
_symmetry.space_group_name_H-M   'P 1'
#
loop_
_entity.id
_entity.type
_entity.pdbx_description
1 polymer ?
#
loop_
_entity_poly.entity_id
_entity_poly.type
_entity_poly.pdbx_seq_one_letter_code
_entity_poly.pdbx_strand_id
1 'polypeptide(L)'
;MYDQLKKVLSGDVKKSDLEMAKSYMLGRYQMNAQTVGMILSYYTGYYFPTDKVYKYDDIPERIKKVKFSDMIEVARQFIDADTWSLAMVGSGEHTKPADLAKIIQPLYKKEL
;
A
#
# COMPACT_ATOMS: atom_id res chain seq x y z
N MET A 1 -9.31 -5.55 9.14
CA MET A 1 -8.89 -4.63 8.06
C MET A 1 -9.53 -3.26 8.21
N TYR A 2 -10.86 -3.16 8.25
CA TYR A 2 -11.60 -1.91 8.45
C TYR A 2 -11.08 -1.06 9.63
N ASP A 3 -10.98 -1.62 10.84
CA ASP A 3 -10.52 -0.87 12.01
C ASP A 3 -9.07 -0.40 11.89
N GLN A 4 -8.22 -1.17 11.21
CA GLN A 4 -6.83 -0.79 10.98
C GLN A 4 -6.73 0.39 10.00
N LEU A 5 -7.57 0.41 8.95
CA LEU A 5 -7.68 1.55 8.07
C LEU A 5 -8.16 2.79 8.83
N LYS A 6 -9.19 2.67 9.69
CA LYS A 6 -9.65 3.80 10.54
C LYS A 6 -8.52 4.36 11.39
N LYS A 7 -7.73 3.49 12.03
CA LYS A 7 -6.59 3.90 12.85
C LYS A 7 -5.53 4.66 12.06
N VAL A 8 -5.19 4.18 10.85
CA VAL A 8 -4.24 4.88 9.98
C VAL A 8 -4.80 6.24 9.56
N LEU A 9 -6.07 6.32 9.18
CA LEU A 9 -6.74 7.56 8.74
C LEU A 9 -6.85 8.60 9.86
N SER A 10 -7.09 8.16 11.10
CA SER A 10 -7.11 9.02 12.29
C SER A 10 -5.72 9.36 12.81
N GLY A 11 -4.67 8.71 12.29
CA GLY A 11 -3.31 8.83 12.82
C GLY A 11 -3.09 8.13 14.15
N ASP A 12 -4.03 7.28 14.60
CA ASP A 12 -3.94 6.45 15.81
C ASP A 12 -3.09 5.19 15.56
N VAL A 13 -1.86 5.42 15.12
CA VAL A 13 -0.84 4.39 14.85
C VAL A 13 0.49 4.83 15.45
N LYS A 14 1.31 3.88 15.87
CA LYS A 14 2.55 4.22 16.56
C LYS A 14 3.61 4.61 15.54
N LYS A 15 4.48 5.57 15.88
CA LYS A 15 5.66 5.87 15.06
C LYS A 15 6.57 4.63 14.88
N SER A 16 6.59 3.73 15.86
CA SER A 16 7.28 2.44 15.75
C SER A 16 6.75 1.56 14.62
N ASP A 17 5.46 1.68 14.28
CA ASP A 17 4.85 0.90 13.19
C ASP A 17 5.39 1.34 11.83
N LEU A 18 5.64 2.65 11.66
CA LEU A 18 6.33 3.17 10.47
C LEU A 18 7.77 2.64 10.39
N GLU A 19 8.51 2.65 11.49
CA GLU A 19 9.91 2.17 11.50
C GLU A 19 9.99 0.65 11.26
N MET A 20 9.02 -0.12 11.77
CA MET A 20 8.89 -1.54 11.42
C MET A 20 8.57 -1.74 9.94
N ALA A 21 7.65 -0.95 9.37
CA ALA A 21 7.32 -1.01 7.95
C ALA A 21 8.53 -0.66 7.06
N LYS A 22 9.30 0.37 7.42
CA LYS A 22 10.56 0.71 6.74
C LYS A 22 11.58 -0.43 6.82
N SER A 23 11.77 -1.01 8.00
CA SER A 23 12.70 -2.13 8.20
C SER A 23 12.30 -3.34 7.35
N TYR A 24 11.01 -3.66 7.29
CA TYR A 24 10.47 -4.71 6.44
C TYR A 24 10.72 -4.43 4.94
N MET A 25 10.48 -3.21 4.49
CA MET A 25 10.73 -2.81 3.09
C MET A 25 12.21 -2.84 2.72
N LEU A 26 13.10 -2.41 3.63
CA LEU A 26 14.55 -2.52 3.45
C LEU A 26 15.01 -3.99 3.37
N GLY A 27 14.44 -4.86 4.19
CA GLY A 27 14.69 -6.31 4.10
C GLY A 27 14.28 -6.87 2.74
N ARG A 28 13.09 -6.51 2.23
CA ARG A 28 12.64 -6.91 0.90
C ARG A 28 13.51 -6.38 -0.23
N TYR A 29 13.99 -5.14 -0.13
CA TYR A 29 14.95 -4.58 -1.08
C TYR A 29 16.21 -5.47 -1.20
N GLN A 30 16.76 -5.92 -0.07
CA GLN A 30 17.94 -6.80 -0.08
C GLN A 30 17.64 -8.17 -0.71
N MET A 31 16.47 -8.74 -0.44
CA MET A 31 16.05 -10.02 -1.03
C MET A 31 15.77 -9.92 -2.53
N ASN A 32 15.21 -8.81 -3.00
CA ASN A 32 14.81 -8.63 -4.40
C ASN A 32 15.98 -8.35 -5.37
N ALA A 33 17.22 -8.30 -4.88
CA ALA A 33 18.42 -8.09 -5.67
C ALA A 33 19.23 -9.37 -5.94
N GLN A 34 18.71 -10.54 -5.55
CA GLN A 34 19.47 -11.79 -5.57
C GLN A 34 19.65 -12.40 -6.96
N THR A 35 18.82 -12.02 -7.94
CA THR A 35 18.92 -12.53 -9.31
C THR A 35 18.84 -11.40 -10.34
N VAL A 36 19.49 -11.59 -11.49
CA VAL A 36 19.40 -10.68 -12.63
C VAL A 36 17.95 -10.51 -13.10
N GLY A 37 17.16 -11.58 -13.08
CA GLY A 37 15.75 -11.54 -13.47
C GLY A 37 14.91 -10.60 -12.60
N MET A 38 15.17 -10.55 -11.29
CA MET A 38 14.44 -9.66 -10.38
C MET A 38 14.83 -8.19 -10.58
N ILE A 39 16.12 -7.91 -10.80
CA ILE A 39 16.59 -6.56 -11.15
C ILE A 39 16.01 -6.11 -12.50
N LEU A 40 16.00 -6.99 -13.50
CA LEU A 40 15.38 -6.71 -14.79
C LEU A 40 13.88 -6.42 -14.63
N SER A 41 13.17 -7.24 -13.85
CA SER A 41 11.73 -7.07 -13.58
C SER A 41 11.42 -5.76 -12.88
N TYR A 42 12.29 -5.32 -11.96
CA TYR A 42 12.17 -4.00 -11.35
C TYR A 42 12.24 -2.89 -12.41
N TYR A 43 13.27 -2.88 -13.27
CA TYR A 43 13.41 -1.83 -14.28
C TYR A 43 12.28 -1.83 -15.29
N THR A 44 11.89 -3.00 -15.82
CA THR A 44 10.83 -3.10 -16.82
C THR A 44 9.46 -2.72 -16.23
N GLY A 45 9.19 -3.07 -14.96
CA GLY A 45 7.96 -2.74 -14.26
C GLY A 45 7.72 -1.23 -14.08
N TYR A 46 8.77 -0.41 -14.05
CA TYR A 46 8.63 1.06 -14.03
C TYR A 46 8.78 1.69 -15.41
N TYR A 47 9.71 1.20 -16.23
CA TYR A 47 10.03 1.82 -17.51
C TYR A 47 8.85 1.80 -18.48
N PHE A 48 8.21 0.65 -18.71
CA PHE A 48 7.11 0.57 -19.67
C PHE A 48 5.89 1.45 -19.34
N PRO A 49 5.41 1.52 -18.08
CA PRO A 49 4.27 2.39 -17.76
C PRO A 49 4.62 3.87 -17.58
N THR A 50 5.87 4.24 -17.31
CA THR A 50 6.23 5.62 -16.93
C THR A 50 7.27 6.29 -17.82
N ASP A 51 7.89 5.55 -18.74
CA ASP A 51 9.04 5.96 -19.57
C ASP A 51 10.24 6.48 -18.75
N LYS A 52 10.35 6.03 -17.49
CA LYS A 52 11.38 6.47 -16.55
C LYS A 52 12.19 5.30 -16.01
N VAL A 53 13.49 5.52 -15.87
CA VAL A 53 14.41 4.60 -15.20
C VAL A 53 14.68 5.09 -13.79
N TYR A 54 14.19 4.35 -12.80
CA TYR A 54 14.51 4.59 -11.39
C TYR A 54 15.70 3.74 -10.99
N LYS A 55 16.78 4.33 -10.48
CA LYS A 55 17.93 3.53 -10.02
C LYS A 55 17.51 2.64 -8.86
N TYR A 56 17.88 1.37 -8.94
CA TYR A 56 17.58 0.42 -7.86
C TYR A 56 18.26 0.84 -6.55
N ASP A 57 19.51 1.30 -6.62
CA ASP A 57 20.31 1.69 -5.45
C ASP A 57 19.75 2.90 -4.68
N ASP A 58 18.84 3.67 -5.28
CA ASP A 58 18.20 4.82 -4.61
C ASP A 58 17.03 4.37 -3.71
N ILE A 59 16.52 3.14 -3.86
CA ILE A 59 15.35 2.65 -3.13
C ILE A 59 15.51 2.71 -1.59
N PRO A 60 16.64 2.29 -0.99
CA PRO A 60 16.82 2.36 0.46
C PRO A 60 16.67 3.78 1.01
N GLU A 61 17.23 4.77 0.30
CA GLU A 61 17.17 6.16 0.71
C GLU A 61 15.75 6.74 0.57
N ARG A 62 15.02 6.34 -0.48
CA ARG A 62 13.60 6.69 -0.64
C ARG A 62 12.74 6.13 0.50
N ILE A 63 12.97 4.89 0.92
CA ILE A 63 12.25 4.26 2.04
C ILE A 63 12.52 5.02 3.35
N LYS A 64 13.79 5.36 3.64
CA LYS A 64 14.18 6.09 4.86
C LYS A 64 13.54 7.47 4.96
N LYS A 65 13.43 8.17 3.82
CA LYS A 65 12.87 9.53 3.73
C LYS A 65 11.37 9.62 4.00
N VAL A 66 10.63 8.51 3.95
CA VAL A 66 9.18 8.49 4.23
C VAL A 66 8.92 8.97 5.67
N LYS A 67 8.06 9.96 5.80
CA LYS A 67 7.63 10.51 7.09
C LYS A 67 6.30 9.91 7.51
N PHE A 68 6.01 10.03 8.79
CA PHE A 68 4.74 9.59 9.36
C PHE A 68 3.55 10.36 8.79
N SER A 69 3.74 11.65 8.49
CA SER A 69 2.74 12.47 7.77
C SER A 69 2.39 11.88 6.41
N ASP A 70 3.40 11.47 5.64
CA ASP A 70 3.23 10.96 4.27
C ASP A 70 2.34 9.71 4.27
N MET A 71 2.51 8.84 5.27
CA MET A 71 1.68 7.64 5.42
C MET A 71 0.19 7.98 5.63
N ILE A 72 -0.11 8.94 6.50
CA ILE A 72 -1.50 9.35 6.78
C ILE A 72 -2.09 10.09 5.58
N GLU A 73 -1.31 11.00 4.98
CA GLU A 73 -1.74 11.79 3.83
C GLU A 73 -2.07 10.89 2.65
N VAL A 74 -1.18 9.96 2.30
CA VAL A 74 -1.42 9.00 1.22
C VAL A 74 -2.64 8.14 1.52
N ALA A 75 -2.80 7.64 2.75
CA ALA A 75 -3.98 6.87 3.13
C ALA A 75 -5.30 7.67 2.93
N ARG A 76 -5.30 8.96 3.25
CA ARG A 76 -6.45 9.84 3.01
C ARG A 76 -6.69 10.08 1.52
N GLN A 77 -5.64 10.31 0.73
CA GLN A 77 -5.76 10.46 -0.72
C GLN A 77 -6.45 9.25 -1.38
N PHE A 78 -6.15 8.02 -0.93
CA PHE A 78 -6.83 6.82 -1.42
C PHE A 78 -8.34 6.79 -1.10
N ILE A 79 -8.72 7.26 0.08
CA ILE A 79 -10.12 7.38 0.49
C ILE A 79 -10.82 8.50 -0.30
N ASP A 80 -10.18 9.67 -0.41
CA ASP A 80 -10.72 10.85 -1.06
C ASP A 80 -10.93 10.66 -2.57
N ALA A 81 -10.11 9.79 -3.18
CA ALA A 81 -10.24 9.37 -4.57
C ALA A 81 -11.50 8.49 -4.82
N ASP A 82 -12.15 7.99 -3.76
CA ASP A 82 -13.38 7.18 -3.81
C ASP A 82 -13.33 6.06 -4.87
N THR A 83 -12.16 5.43 -5.01
CA THR A 83 -11.91 4.40 -6.01
C THR A 83 -11.47 3.13 -5.31
N TRP A 84 -12.35 2.13 -5.26
CA TRP A 84 -12.08 0.87 -4.59
C TRP A 84 -12.78 -0.30 -5.29
N SER A 85 -12.21 -1.49 -5.14
CA SER A 85 -12.81 -2.75 -5.59
C SER A 85 -12.54 -3.82 -4.55
N LEU A 86 -13.51 -4.72 -4.35
CA LEU A 86 -13.39 -5.83 -3.43
C LEU A 86 -13.62 -7.13 -4.19
N ALA A 87 -12.58 -7.96 -4.27
CA ALA A 87 -12.66 -9.30 -4.81
C ALA A 87 -12.69 -10.33 -3.68
N MET A 88 -13.54 -11.35 -3.81
CA MET A 88 -13.64 -12.46 -2.86
C MET A 88 -13.38 -13.77 -3.62
N VAL A 89 -12.61 -14.66 -3.00
CA VAL A 89 -12.37 -16.01 -3.49
C VAL A 89 -12.85 -16.98 -2.42
N GLY A 90 -13.78 -17.88 -2.75
CA GLY A 90 -14.33 -18.87 -1.84
C GLY A 90 -15.42 -19.73 -2.51
N SER A 91 -15.88 -20.77 -1.83
CA SER A 91 -16.87 -21.73 -2.37
C SER A 91 -18.31 -21.18 -2.50
N GLY A 92 -18.54 -19.88 -2.23
CA GLY A 92 -19.81 -19.19 -2.46
C GLY A 92 -20.91 -19.45 -1.42
N GLU A 93 -20.73 -20.38 -0.49
CA GLU A 93 -21.81 -20.87 0.38
C GLU A 93 -22.10 -20.00 1.62
N HIS A 94 -21.17 -19.14 2.05
CA HIS A 94 -21.26 -18.54 3.39
C HIS A 94 -21.16 -17.01 3.49
N THR A 95 -20.72 -16.30 2.46
CA THR A 95 -20.65 -14.83 2.51
C THR A 95 -20.77 -14.23 1.12
N LYS A 96 -21.70 -13.29 0.94
CA LYS A 96 -21.83 -12.57 -0.33
C LYS A 96 -20.84 -11.41 -0.33
N PRO A 97 -20.13 -11.15 -1.45
CA PRO A 97 -19.23 -10.00 -1.57
C PRO A 97 -19.91 -8.66 -1.24
N ALA A 98 -21.21 -8.54 -1.54
CA ALA A 98 -22.02 -7.37 -1.24
C ALA A 98 -22.13 -7.08 0.27
N ASP A 99 -22.11 -8.10 1.13
CA ASP A 99 -22.20 -7.91 2.58
C ASP A 99 -20.87 -7.43 3.16
N LEU A 100 -19.74 -7.89 2.60
CA LEU A 100 -18.41 -7.39 2.94
C LEU A 100 -18.20 -5.95 2.45
N ALA A 101 -18.71 -5.62 1.26
CA ALA A 101 -18.67 -4.29 0.70
C ALA A 101 -19.32 -3.26 1.64
N LYS A 102 -20.43 -3.60 2.31
CA LYS A 102 -21.11 -2.72 3.29
C LYS A 102 -20.24 -2.35 4.49
N ILE A 103 -19.25 -3.18 4.85
CA ILE A 103 -18.34 -2.89 5.97
C ILE A 103 -17.33 -1.81 5.57
N ILE A 104 -16.83 -1.84 4.33
CA ILE A 104 -15.75 -0.96 3.88
C ILE A 104 -16.31 0.34 3.29
N GLN A 105 -17.48 0.31 2.66
CA GLN A 105 -18.13 1.46 2.03
C GLN A 105 -18.22 2.72 2.92
N PRO A 106 -18.50 2.64 4.24
CA PRO A 106 -18.53 3.82 5.11
C PRO A 106 -17.21 4.58 5.20
N LEU A 107 -16.07 3.96 4.86
CA LEU A 107 -14.79 4.68 4.82
C LEU A 107 -14.68 5.62 3.62
N TYR A 108 -15.39 5.34 2.53
CA TYR A 108 -15.22 6.01 1.23
C TYR A 108 -16.35 7.00 0.90
N LYS A 109 -17.47 6.97 1.64
CA LYS A 109 -18.58 7.88 1.39
C LYS A 109 -18.16 9.33 1.66
N LYS A 110 -18.14 10.17 0.62
CA LYS A 110 -18.30 11.62 0.77
C LYS A 110 -19.70 11.89 1.33
N GLU A 111 -19.78 12.56 2.48
CA GLU A 111 -21.00 13.31 2.79
C GLU A 111 -21.15 14.36 1.68
N LEU A 112 -22.22 14.23 0.89
CA LEU A 112 -22.64 15.23 -0.09
C LEU A 112 -23.22 16.44 0.62
#